data_AF-A0A9Q1D3B1-F1
#
_entry.id   AF-A0A9Q1D3B1-F1
#
_cell.length_a   1.000
_cell.length_b   1.000
_cell.length_c   1.000
_cell.angle_alpha   90.00
_cell.angle_beta   90.00
_cell.angle_gamma   90.00
#
_symmetry.space_group_name_H-M   'P 1'
#
loop_
_entity.id
_entity.type
_entity.pdbx_description
1 polymer ?
#
loop_
_entity_poly.entity_id
_entity_poly.type
_entity_poly.pdbx_seq_one_letter_code
_entity_poly.pdbx_strand_id
1 'polypeptide(L)'
;AKTYSNYKKWTTAKYFIACHPSGGITFLSKGWGGRASDVHIVRQSGFLSSSYHQPGDQILADRGFTLGEDFAVLGAHLIMPAFTL
;
A
#
# COMPACT_ATOMS: atom_id res chain seq x y z
N ALA A 1 20.11 -1.46 -1.50
CA ALA A 1 18.81 -2.14 -1.30
C ALA A 1 19.02 -3.65 -1.21
N LYS A 2 18.37 -4.36 -0.27
CA LYS A 2 18.39 -5.83 -0.23
C LYS A 2 17.26 -6.35 -1.12
N THR A 3 17.61 -7.02 -2.22
CA THR A 3 16.67 -7.40 -3.29
C THR A 3 16.23 -8.85 -3.20
N TYR A 4 17.01 -9.73 -2.56
CA TYR A 4 16.66 -11.14 -2.37
C TYR A 4 15.46 -11.29 -1.43
N SER A 5 14.40 -11.93 -1.91
CA SER A 5 13.22 -12.29 -1.13
C SER A 5 13.28 -13.78 -0.78
N ASN A 6 13.33 -14.10 0.52
CA ASN A 6 13.26 -15.50 0.98
C ASN A 6 11.95 -16.19 0.59
N TYR A 7 10.86 -15.41 0.51
CA TYR A 7 9.54 -15.90 0.11
C TYR A 7 9.52 -16.32 -1.36
N LYS A 8 10.11 -15.52 -2.25
CA LYS A 8 10.15 -15.80 -3.70
C LYS A 8 11.40 -16.57 -4.15
N LYS A 9 12.37 -16.79 -3.24
CA LYS A 9 13.67 -17.44 -3.50
C LYS A 9 14.50 -16.81 -4.63
N TRP A 10 14.21 -15.55 -5.00
CA TRP A 10 14.96 -14.78 -6.00
C TRP A 10 15.03 -13.30 -5.59
N THR A 11 16.01 -12.59 -6.14
CA THR A 11 16.01 -11.12 -6.27
C THR A 11 14.72 -10.62 -6.92
N THR A 12 13.94 -9.84 -6.20
CA THR A 12 12.69 -9.23 -6.70
C THR A 12 12.75 -7.71 -6.55
N ALA A 13 12.01 -7.03 -7.41
CA ALA A 13 11.65 -5.63 -7.24
C ALA A 13 10.18 -5.55 -6.81
N LYS A 14 9.87 -4.59 -5.95
CA LYS A 14 8.52 -4.30 -5.47
C LYS A 14 8.11 -2.88 -5.87
N TYR A 15 6.85 -2.73 -6.25
CA TYR A 15 6.21 -1.45 -6.49
C TYR A 15 4.88 -1.47 -5.76
N PHE A 16 4.51 -0.34 -5.17
CA PHE A 16 3.18 -0.13 -4.61
C PHE A 16 2.34 0.63 -5.63
N ILE A 17 1.15 0.12 -5.90
CA ILE A 17 0.19 0.68 -6.85
C ILE A 17 -1.12 0.86 -6.09
N ALA A 18 -1.71 2.05 -6.19
CA ALA A 18 -3.10 2.26 -5.79
C ALA A 18 -3.97 2.39 -7.04
N CYS A 19 -5.16 1.82 -6.98
CA CYS A 19 -6.12 1.81 -8.07
C CYS A 19 -7.45 2.38 -7.62
N HIS A 20 -8.08 3.17 -8.48
CA HIS A 20 -9.47 3.57 -8.33
C HIS A 20 -10.37 2.33 -8.55
N PRO A 21 -11.52 2.21 -7.86
CA PRO A 21 -12.45 1.10 -8.07
C PRO A 21 -12.91 0.88 -9.52
N SER A 22 -12.85 1.92 -10.37
CA SER A 22 -13.14 1.80 -11.81
C SER A 22 -12.00 1.21 -12.65
N GLY A 23 -10.88 0.80 -12.03
CA GLY A 23 -9.75 0.13 -12.68
C GLY A 23 -8.59 1.03 -13.10
N GLY A 24 -8.67 2.35 -12.89
CA GLY A 24 -7.58 3.28 -13.19
C GLY A 24 -6.49 3.28 -12.13
N ILE A 25 -5.21 3.39 -12.52
CA ILE A 25 -4.09 3.58 -11.58
C ILE A 25 -4.10 5.03 -11.10
N THR A 26 -4.15 5.23 -9.78
CA THR A 26 -4.14 6.56 -9.14
C THR A 26 -2.79 6.90 -8.51
N PHE A 27 -1.96 5.89 -8.25
CA PHE A 27 -0.65 6.08 -7.65
C PHE A 27 0.32 4.95 -8.05
N LEU A 28 1.60 5.30 -8.24
CA LEU A 28 2.70 4.37 -8.43
C LEU A 28 3.92 4.83 -7.63
N SER A 29 4.43 3.98 -6.73
CA SER A 29 5.65 4.27 -5.98
C SER A 29 6.92 4.14 -6.84
N LYS A 30 8.03 4.71 -6.36
CA LYS A 30 9.37 4.27 -6.80
C LYS A 30 9.56 2.77 -6.55
N GLY A 31 10.52 2.16 -7.26
CA GLY A 31 10.86 0.75 -7.09
C GLY A 31 11.63 0.49 -5.80
N TRP A 32 11.33 -0.63 -5.16
CA TRP A 32 11.95 -1.10 -3.92
C TRP A 32 12.57 -2.47 -4.09
N GLY A 33 13.58 -2.78 -3.28
CA GLY A 33 14.09 -4.16 -3.20
C GLY A 33 13.04 -5.10 -2.62
N GLY A 34 13.02 -6.36 -3.08
CA GLY A 34 12.02 -7.37 -2.76
C GLY A 34 11.80 -7.67 -1.28
N ARG A 35 12.76 -7.30 -0.43
CA ARG A 35 12.71 -7.47 1.03
C ARG A 35 12.03 -6.32 1.77
N ALA A 36 11.70 -5.22 1.10
CA ALA A 36 10.95 -4.11 1.69
C ALA A 36 9.53 -4.58 2.06
N SER A 37 9.10 -4.29 3.29
CA SER A 37 7.73 -4.54 3.74
C SER A 37 6.77 -3.53 3.11
N ASP A 38 5.53 -3.93 2.88
CA ASP A 38 4.56 -3.07 2.20
C ASP A 38 4.23 -1.80 3.01
N VAL A 39 4.17 -1.92 4.35
CA VAL A 39 4.07 -0.79 5.30
C VAL A 39 5.18 0.24 5.10
N HIS A 40 6.44 -0.22 5.01
CA HIS A 40 7.59 0.65 4.78
C HIS A 40 7.51 1.36 3.43
N ILE A 41 7.11 0.63 2.38
CA ILE A 41 6.97 1.19 1.04
C ILE A 41 5.95 2.33 1.05
N VAL A 42 4.77 2.12 1.63
CA VAL A 42 3.68 3.13 1.64
C VAL A 42 4.07 4.37 2.45
N ARG A 43 4.70 4.19 3.61
CA ARG A 43 5.18 5.31 4.44
C ARG A 43 6.24 6.16 3.75
N GLN A 44 6.99 5.59 2.83
CA GLN A 44 8.07 6.28 2.13
C GLN A 44 7.72 6.67 0.68
N SER A 45 6.59 6.21 0.15
CA SER A 45 6.22 6.43 -1.25
C SER A 45 5.65 7.82 -1.49
N GLY A 46 5.15 8.49 -0.44
CA GLY A 46 4.38 9.73 -0.55
C GLY A 46 2.87 9.49 -0.76
N PHE A 47 2.43 8.23 -0.71
CA PHE A 47 1.00 7.90 -0.81
C PHE A 47 0.21 8.46 0.36
N LEU A 48 0.77 8.44 1.59
CA LEU A 48 0.19 9.04 2.79
C LEU A 48 0.30 10.58 2.78
N SER A 49 -0.25 11.21 1.74
CA SER A 49 -0.32 12.65 1.55
C SER A 49 -1.76 13.07 1.30
N SER A 50 -2.15 14.24 1.79
CA SER A 50 -3.46 14.84 1.50
C SER A 50 -3.68 15.14 0.01
N SER A 51 -2.63 15.05 -0.83
CA SER A 51 -2.76 15.12 -2.29
C SER A 51 -3.44 13.90 -2.90
N TYR A 52 -3.42 12.75 -2.23
CA TYR A 52 -3.98 11.48 -2.70
C TYR A 52 -5.22 11.03 -1.91
N HIS A 53 -5.53 11.73 -0.82
CA HIS A 53 -6.57 11.34 0.11
C HIS A 53 -7.46 12.52 0.50
N GLN A 54 -8.76 12.27 0.55
CA GLN A 54 -9.76 13.17 1.09
C GLN A 54 -10.40 12.58 2.34
N PRO A 55 -10.83 13.42 3.30
CA PRO A 55 -11.61 12.94 4.43
C PRO A 55 -12.85 12.15 3.96
N GLY A 56 -13.02 10.94 4.50
CA GLY A 56 -14.07 10.01 4.11
C GLY A 56 -13.65 8.95 3.09
N ASP A 57 -12.44 9.05 2.50
CA ASP A 57 -11.94 8.04 1.55
C ASP A 57 -11.87 6.65 2.20
N GLN A 58 -12.15 5.64 1.38
CA GLN A 58 -12.08 4.24 1.77
C GLN A 58 -10.99 3.53 0.97
N ILE A 59 -9.98 3.04 1.68
CA ILE A 59 -8.86 2.31 1.09
C ILE A 59 -9.09 0.83 1.34
N LEU A 60 -9.22 0.04 0.28
CA LEU A 60 -9.27 -1.41 0.39
C LEU A 60 -7.85 -1.99 0.36
N ALA A 61 -7.54 -2.87 1.29
CA ALA A 61 -6.26 -3.57 1.32
C ALA A 61 -6.39 -5.01 1.80
N ASP A 62 -5.39 -5.81 1.46
CA ASP A 62 -5.27 -7.18 1.92
C ASP A 62 -5.08 -7.27 3.44
N ARG A 63 -5.46 -8.42 4.00
CA ARG A 63 -5.27 -8.71 5.42
C ARG A 63 -3.80 -8.54 5.81
N GLY A 64 -3.56 -7.86 6.93
CA GLY A 64 -2.22 -7.60 7.44
C GLY A 64 -1.63 -6.26 6.99
N PHE A 65 -2.39 -5.46 6.25
CA PHE A 65 -2.01 -4.08 5.96
C PHE A 65 -2.26 -3.21 7.21
N THR A 66 -1.23 -3.02 8.02
CA THR A 66 -1.33 -2.31 9.31
C THR A 66 -1.00 -0.83 9.15
N LEU A 67 -1.84 -0.09 8.42
CA LEU A 67 -1.69 1.36 8.18
C LEU A 67 -2.96 2.15 8.54
N GLY A 68 -3.85 1.57 9.34
CA GLY A 68 -5.14 2.20 9.70
C GLY A 68 -4.97 3.55 10.38
N GLU A 69 -4.04 3.65 11.33
CA GLU A 69 -3.73 4.92 12.01
C GLU A 69 -3.13 5.95 11.03
N ASP A 70 -2.22 5.52 10.15
CA ASP A 70 -1.61 6.39 9.15
C ASP A 70 -2.67 7.03 8.21
N PHE A 71 -3.67 6.26 7.77
CA PHE A 71 -4.79 6.79 6.97
C PHE A 71 -5.78 7.61 7.80
N ALA A 72 -5.99 7.27 9.07
CA ALA A 72 -6.90 8.00 9.95
C ALA A 72 -6.45 9.46 10.17
N VAL A 73 -5.14 9.74 10.19
CA VAL A 73 -4.61 11.13 10.24
C VAL A 73 -5.05 11.95 9.02
N LEU A 74 -5.28 11.30 7.88
CA LEU A 74 -5.76 11.92 6.64
C LEU A 74 -7.30 11.98 6.56
N GLY A 75 -7.99 11.50 7.59
CA GLY A 75 -9.45 11.35 7.59
C GLY A 75 -9.94 10.19 6.70
N ALA A 76 -9.06 9.29 6.27
CA ALA A 76 -9.40 8.14 5.45
C ALA A 76 -9.52 6.85 6.29
N HIS A 77 -10.23 5.87 5.76
CA HIS A 77 -10.53 4.61 6.44
C HIS A 77 -9.93 3.43 5.68
N LEU A 78 -9.11 2.64 6.38
CA LEU A 78 -8.60 1.39 5.85
C LEU A 78 -9.62 0.26 6.08
N ILE A 79 -10.09 -0.34 4.99
CA ILE A 79 -11.05 -1.44 4.98
C ILE A 79 -10.32 -2.71 4.54
N MET A 80 -10.38 -3.73 5.39
CA MET A 80 -9.94 -5.09 5.06
C MET A 80 -11.19 -5.97 4.91
N PRO A 81 -11.58 -6.36 3.68
CA PRO A 81 -12.73 -7.22 3.47
C PRO A 81 -12.61 -8.53 4.26
N ALA A 82 -13.71 -8.94 4.89
CA ALA A 82 -13.79 -10.29 5.43
C ALA A 82 -13.83 -11.29 4.26
N PHE A 83 -13.01 -12.34 4.32
CA PHE A 83 -13.23 -13.49 3.47
C PHE A 83 -14.50 -14.20 3.97
N THR A 84 -15.62 -13.97 3.30
CA THR A 84 -16.79 -14.86 3.41
C THR A 84 -16.54 -16.07 2.51
N LEU A 85 -16.45 -17.24 3.13
CA LEU A 85 -16.44 -18.55 2.47
C LEU A 85 -17.78 -18.83 1.79
#